data_AF-A0AAU3I498-F1
#
_entry.id   AF-A0AAU3I498-F1
#
_cell.length_a   1.000
_cell.length_b   1.000
_cell.length_c   1.000
_cell.angle_alpha   90.00
_cell.angle_beta   90.00
_cell.angle_gamma   90.00
#
_symmetry.space_group_name_H-M   'P 1'
#
loop_
_entity.id
_entity.type
_entity.pdbx_description
1 polymer ?
#
loop_
_entity_poly.entity_id
_entity_poly.type
_entity_poly.pdbx_seq_one_letter_code
_entity_poly.pdbx_strand_id
1 'polypeptide(L)'
;MSNETIPEPGAESGPSDPVSPTATGDGTASAAPTDNAPAASVAEEGQHRAKPKTKPKPIITSIEELLTFAYKSKARLLEFPKEDLKKLAITDEGIASQSALVGSLAPTDPTLSTPFKLLQYVARQGVPLKRAEDGDLARALNRLVDLAVVAMGNSPVFRVWVDQLVDPRKDPQLPTEHVRVEARRVDAEKLGLTPKQFKAADSERLVKNAIACYGLLRAVQSDWTLDQFIDESYGSVWRHEAPKAAGLERAASQVGASSDLDVLGIVGENYLARIARLEQQVTQLEREVGAARNRETRLRDELSTVEEREQSAMARADAFSADVVRLQKELAAERDNRVVDKSHMVDDYETLRTRIIRRLGGEIDLLTDGLHALRNGAPNVAEEFLDRSLLALTREVEQLKDASGGFA
;
A
#
# COMPACT_ATOMS: atom_id res chain seq x y z
N MET A 1 -4.75 -3.29 30.68
CA MET A 1 -3.48 -3.15 31.41
C MET A 1 -3.13 -4.51 31.98
N SER A 2 -2.05 -5.11 31.50
CA SER A 2 -1.17 -6.07 32.18
C SER A 2 -0.16 -6.55 31.13
N ASN A 3 1.07 -6.05 31.29
CA ASN A 3 2.25 -6.43 30.51
C ASN A 3 2.76 -7.77 31.04
N GLU A 4 3.05 -8.72 30.16
CA GLU A 4 3.96 -9.82 30.46
C GLU A 4 5.08 -9.86 29.43
N THR A 5 6.26 -9.49 29.93
CA THR A 5 7.58 -9.53 29.32
C THR A 5 8.16 -10.93 29.52
N ILE A 6 8.67 -11.56 28.48
CA ILE A 6 9.48 -12.80 28.56
C ILE A 6 10.90 -12.48 28.06
N PRO A 7 11.96 -12.97 28.74
CA PRO A 7 13.32 -12.42 28.64
C PRO A 7 14.22 -13.13 27.61
N GLU A 8 15.26 -12.41 27.16
CA GLU A 8 16.49 -12.97 26.56
C GLU A 8 17.33 -13.74 27.60
N PRO A 9 18.18 -14.68 27.16
CA PRO A 9 19.43 -14.98 27.83
C PRO A 9 20.65 -14.49 27.01
N GLY A 10 21.47 -13.64 27.63
CA GLY A 10 22.88 -13.43 27.28
C GLY A 10 23.69 -14.72 27.48
N ALA A 11 24.67 -15.02 26.63
CA ALA A 11 26.02 -14.45 26.56
C ALA A 11 26.99 -15.15 27.53
N GLU A 12 28.02 -15.77 26.95
CA GLU A 12 29.39 -16.06 27.44
C GLU A 12 29.96 -17.17 26.53
N SER A 13 31.19 -17.20 26.00
CA SER A 13 32.39 -16.38 26.11
C SER A 13 33.30 -16.73 24.91
N GLY A 14 34.05 -15.77 24.35
CA GLY A 14 35.18 -16.04 23.43
C GLY A 14 36.43 -16.53 24.20
N PRO A 15 37.67 -16.32 23.72
CA PRO A 15 38.18 -16.06 22.37
C PRO A 15 39.26 -17.12 21.97
N SER A 16 39.78 -17.10 20.73
CA SER A 16 41.19 -17.42 20.38
C SER A 16 41.39 -17.53 18.86
N ASP A 17 42.02 -16.52 18.26
CA ASP A 17 43.01 -16.66 17.18
C ASP A 17 44.39 -16.44 17.84
N PRO A 18 45.55 -16.85 17.28
CA PRO A 18 45.84 -17.07 15.85
C PRO A 18 46.70 -18.33 15.56
N VAL A 19 47.02 -18.60 14.28
CA VAL A 19 48.36 -18.96 13.76
C VAL A 19 48.28 -19.41 12.28
N SER A 20 49.14 -18.82 11.45
CA SER A 20 49.43 -19.17 10.05
C SER A 20 50.01 -20.59 9.87
N PRO A 21 49.98 -21.14 8.63
CA PRO A 21 51.26 -21.58 8.09
C PRO A 21 51.50 -21.25 6.61
N THR A 22 52.79 -21.16 6.34
CA THR A 22 53.53 -20.92 5.09
C THR A 22 53.58 -22.12 4.12
N ALA A 23 53.54 -21.77 2.83
CA ALA A 23 54.44 -22.16 1.72
C ALA A 23 54.66 -23.64 1.30
N THR A 24 54.30 -23.88 0.03
CA THR A 24 55.05 -24.59 -1.05
C THR A 24 54.47 -24.03 -2.38
N GLY A 25 55.19 -23.62 -3.42
CA GLY A 25 56.59 -23.77 -3.80
C GLY A 25 56.69 -24.53 -5.12
N ASP A 26 56.52 -23.84 -6.26
CA ASP A 26 57.09 -24.12 -7.59
C ASP A 26 56.58 -23.01 -8.55
N GLY A 27 57.36 -22.28 -9.35
CA GLY A 27 58.73 -22.51 -9.80
C GLY A 27 58.74 -22.46 -11.33
N THR A 28 58.79 -21.28 -11.95
CA THR A 28 59.53 -21.07 -13.20
C THR A 28 59.75 -19.59 -13.46
N ALA A 29 61.03 -19.24 -13.53
CA ALA A 29 61.60 -17.92 -13.69
C ALA A 29 61.68 -17.51 -15.16
N SER A 30 61.67 -16.20 -15.43
CA SER A 30 62.79 -15.61 -16.19
C SER A 30 62.93 -14.12 -15.86
N ALA A 31 64.16 -13.76 -15.51
CA ALA A 31 64.68 -12.48 -15.05
C ALA A 31 64.66 -11.40 -16.15
N ALA A 32 64.28 -10.14 -15.82
CA ALA A 32 65.15 -8.96 -15.59
C ALA A 32 65.69 -8.30 -16.89
N PRO A 33 66.18 -7.04 -16.92
CA PRO A 33 66.43 -6.11 -15.81
C PRO A 33 65.98 -4.64 -16.04
N THR A 34 65.95 -3.90 -14.94
CA THR A 34 66.02 -2.43 -14.83
C THR A 34 67.42 -1.92 -15.12
N ASP A 35 67.56 -0.79 -15.84
CA ASP A 35 68.59 0.21 -15.51
C ASP A 35 68.31 1.64 -16.04
N ASN A 36 68.55 2.58 -15.15
CA ASN A 36 68.75 4.04 -15.16
C ASN A 36 68.69 4.92 -16.46
N ALA A 37 67.88 5.99 -16.32
CA ALA A 37 67.90 7.41 -16.79
C ALA A 37 69.16 8.03 -17.50
N PRO A 38 69.13 9.31 -18.00
CA PRO A 38 68.10 10.13 -18.68
C PRO A 38 68.64 10.96 -19.90
N ALA A 39 67.74 11.78 -20.48
CA ALA A 39 67.95 13.02 -21.25
C ALA A 39 68.19 12.97 -22.78
N ALA A 40 67.22 13.49 -23.53
CA ALA A 40 67.44 14.40 -24.65
C ALA A 40 66.14 15.14 -25.04
N SER A 41 66.16 16.45 -24.83
CA SER A 41 65.24 17.44 -25.39
C SER A 41 65.37 17.53 -26.92
N VAL A 42 64.25 17.51 -27.63
CA VAL A 42 64.14 18.13 -28.96
C VAL A 42 62.90 19.03 -28.94
N ALA A 43 63.14 20.31 -29.15
CA ALA A 43 62.16 21.35 -29.38
C ALA A 43 61.97 21.53 -30.88
N GLU A 44 60.71 21.61 -31.33
CA GLU A 44 60.22 22.39 -32.48
C GLU A 44 58.81 22.86 -32.08
N GLU A 45 58.58 24.14 -31.73
CA GLU A 45 58.21 25.24 -32.65
C GLU A 45 57.19 24.78 -33.73
N GLY A 46 56.00 25.33 -33.88
CA GLY A 46 55.29 26.42 -33.25
C GLY A 46 53.99 26.61 -34.03
N GLN A 47 52.86 26.71 -33.33
CA GLN A 47 51.67 27.39 -33.85
C GLN A 47 50.99 28.09 -32.67
N HIS A 48 51.48 29.30 -32.40
CA HIS A 48 50.88 30.25 -31.47
C HIS A 48 49.46 30.61 -31.94
N ARG A 49 48.47 29.84 -31.48
CA ARG A 49 47.08 30.30 -31.48
C ARG A 49 46.98 31.36 -30.39
N ALA A 50 46.96 32.62 -30.82
CA ALA A 50 46.84 33.78 -29.95
C ALA A 50 45.69 33.56 -28.95
N LYS A 51 46.04 33.47 -27.66
CA LYS A 51 45.07 33.49 -26.57
C LYS A 51 44.27 34.79 -26.70
N PRO A 52 42.93 34.75 -26.81
CA PRO A 52 42.14 35.97 -26.79
C PRO A 52 42.39 36.66 -25.45
N LYS A 53 42.86 37.91 -25.50
CA LYS A 53 43.12 38.78 -24.35
C LYS A 53 41.96 38.67 -23.36
N THR A 54 42.20 38.02 -22.21
CA THR A 54 41.29 37.96 -21.09
C THR A 54 41.05 39.40 -20.62
N LYS A 55 39.84 39.91 -20.84
CA LYS A 55 39.43 41.19 -20.25
C LYS A 55 39.61 41.10 -18.73
N PRO A 56 40.05 42.19 -18.06
CA PRO A 56 40.20 42.19 -16.61
C PRO A 56 38.88 41.78 -15.95
N LYS A 57 38.95 40.89 -14.95
CA LYS A 57 37.78 40.53 -14.13
C LYS A 57 37.22 41.83 -13.53
N PRO A 58 35.94 42.17 -13.76
CA PRO A 58 35.37 43.36 -13.14
C PRO A 58 35.42 43.21 -11.62
N ILE A 59 35.91 44.23 -10.93
CA ILE A 59 35.80 44.33 -9.47
C ILE A 59 34.33 44.67 -9.21
N ILE A 60 33.57 43.69 -8.71
CA ILE A 60 32.16 43.86 -8.41
C ILE A 60 32.05 44.12 -6.91
N THR A 61 31.57 45.30 -6.56
CA THR A 61 31.48 45.77 -5.17
C THR A 61 30.06 45.73 -4.61
N SER A 62 29.06 45.57 -5.48
CA SER A 62 27.65 45.49 -5.11
C SER A 62 26.85 44.44 -5.90
N ILE A 63 25.70 44.01 -5.37
CA ILE A 63 24.76 43.11 -6.05
C ILE A 63 24.23 43.74 -7.35
N GLU A 64 24.07 45.06 -7.39
CA GLU A 64 23.57 45.79 -8.56
C GLU A 64 24.58 45.76 -9.72
N GLU A 65 25.86 45.91 -9.42
CA GLU A 65 26.95 45.74 -10.38
C GLU A 65 27.02 44.28 -10.89
N LEU A 66 26.82 43.31 -9.99
CA LEU A 66 26.76 41.89 -10.32
C LEU A 66 25.65 41.59 -11.32
N LEU A 67 24.43 42.06 -11.04
CA LEU A 67 23.26 41.87 -11.89
C LEU A 67 23.43 42.56 -13.24
N THR A 68 23.87 43.82 -13.23
CA THR A 68 24.10 44.58 -14.47
C THR A 68 25.14 43.89 -15.35
N PHE A 69 26.19 43.33 -14.76
CA PHE A 69 27.17 42.52 -15.47
C PHE A 69 26.58 41.21 -15.98
N ALA A 70 25.79 40.50 -15.18
CA ALA A 70 25.16 39.24 -15.56
C ALA A 70 24.24 39.40 -16.78
N TYR A 71 23.38 40.42 -16.78
CA TYR A 71 22.49 40.72 -17.92
C TYR A 71 23.26 41.22 -19.14
N LYS A 72 24.22 42.15 -18.99
CA LYS A 72 25.04 42.65 -20.12
C LYS A 72 25.89 41.56 -20.77
N SER A 73 26.35 40.59 -19.99
CA SER A 73 27.18 39.48 -20.46
C SER A 73 26.38 38.30 -21.00
N LYS A 74 25.04 38.38 -21.02
CA LYS A 74 24.14 37.27 -21.37
C LYS A 74 24.44 36.01 -20.56
N ALA A 75 24.58 36.18 -19.24
CA ALA A 75 24.81 35.09 -18.29
C ALA A 75 26.15 34.34 -18.49
N ARG A 76 27.21 35.05 -18.89
CA ARG A 76 28.57 34.47 -18.94
C ARG A 76 29.01 34.13 -17.50
N LEU A 77 29.66 32.98 -17.32
CA LEU A 77 29.94 32.34 -16.02
C LEU A 77 30.19 33.34 -14.89
N LEU A 78 29.22 33.39 -13.97
CA LEU A 78 29.31 34.10 -12.70
C LEU A 78 30.19 33.25 -11.78
N GLU A 79 31.51 33.41 -11.84
CA GLU A 79 32.44 32.76 -10.91
C GLU A 79 32.99 33.80 -9.95
N PHE A 80 32.28 34.00 -8.84
CA PHE A 80 32.72 34.86 -7.75
C PHE A 80 33.16 34.03 -6.55
N PRO A 81 34.28 34.40 -5.89
CA PRO A 81 34.70 33.80 -4.63
C PRO A 81 33.65 33.99 -3.52
N LYS A 82 33.51 33.00 -2.63
CA LYS A 82 32.61 33.08 -1.46
C LYS A 82 32.91 34.31 -0.57
N GLU A 83 34.18 34.69 -0.48
CA GLU A 83 34.62 35.84 0.33
C GLU A 83 34.19 37.20 -0.25
N ASP A 84 33.99 37.29 -1.56
CA ASP A 84 33.50 38.53 -2.18
C ASP A 84 31.97 38.64 -2.02
N LEU A 85 31.25 37.50 -2.04
CA LEU A 85 29.82 37.47 -1.75
C LEU A 85 29.48 37.89 -0.32
N LYS A 86 30.28 37.45 0.67
CA LYS A 86 30.09 37.81 2.09
C LYS A 86 30.21 39.31 2.32
N LYS A 87 31.02 40.00 1.50
CA LYS A 87 31.25 41.45 1.59
C LYS A 87 30.18 42.28 0.91
N LEU A 88 29.24 41.66 0.20
CA LEU A 88 28.13 42.37 -0.43
C LEU A 88 27.21 42.92 0.66
N ALA A 89 27.20 44.24 0.82
CA ALA A 89 26.27 44.90 1.73
C ALA A 89 24.83 44.72 1.22
N ILE A 90 23.97 44.16 2.07
CA ILE A 90 22.53 44.02 1.82
C ILE A 90 21.81 44.91 2.82
N THR A 91 21.37 46.07 2.36
CA THR A 91 20.56 47.02 3.13
C THR A 91 19.11 46.94 2.67
N ASP A 92 18.15 47.25 3.54
CA ASP A 92 16.72 47.21 3.22
C ASP A 92 16.35 48.17 2.08
N GLU A 93 17.00 49.33 2.03
CA GLU A 93 16.88 50.29 0.91
C GLU A 93 17.43 49.70 -0.41
N GLY A 94 18.53 48.94 -0.32
CA GLY A 94 19.12 48.21 -1.44
C GLY A 94 18.25 47.05 -1.96
N ILE A 95 17.39 46.47 -1.12
CA ILE A 95 16.48 45.40 -1.54
C ILE A 95 15.46 45.96 -2.56
N ALA A 96 14.83 47.10 -2.28
CA ALA A 96 13.86 47.69 -3.20
C ALA A 96 14.53 48.13 -4.52
N SER A 97 15.71 48.77 -4.46
CA SER A 97 16.44 49.22 -5.65
C SER A 97 16.88 48.04 -6.53
N GLN A 98 17.40 46.96 -5.94
CA GLN A 98 17.82 45.76 -6.66
C GLN A 98 16.65 45.05 -7.36
N SER A 99 15.50 44.94 -6.69
CA SER A 99 14.30 44.34 -7.28
C SER A 99 13.79 45.18 -8.46
N ALA A 100 13.78 46.51 -8.35
CA ALA A 100 13.42 47.41 -9.43
C ALA A 100 14.41 47.33 -10.60
N LEU A 101 15.71 47.26 -10.31
CA LEU A 101 16.76 47.05 -11.31
C LEU A 101 16.54 45.75 -12.08
N VAL A 102 16.32 44.63 -11.39
CA VAL A 102 15.99 43.35 -12.05
C VAL A 102 14.70 43.46 -12.87
N GLY A 103 13.67 44.14 -12.36
CA GLY A 103 12.44 44.38 -13.11
C GLY A 103 12.68 45.10 -14.45
N SER A 104 13.61 46.05 -14.49
CA SER A 104 14.00 46.74 -15.73
C SER A 104 14.90 45.92 -16.65
N LEU A 105 15.74 45.03 -16.10
CA LEU A 105 16.71 44.23 -16.85
C LEU A 105 16.12 42.91 -17.36
N ALA A 106 15.19 42.29 -16.63
CA ALA A 106 14.61 40.99 -16.96
C ALA A 106 13.99 40.91 -18.37
N PRO A 107 13.27 41.94 -18.89
CA PRO A 107 12.76 41.93 -20.26
C PRO A 107 13.86 41.82 -21.34
N THR A 108 15.11 42.20 -21.02
CA THR A 108 16.24 42.10 -21.96
C THR A 108 16.81 40.68 -22.09
N ASP A 109 16.37 39.74 -21.24
CA ASP A 109 16.71 38.32 -21.31
C ASP A 109 15.48 37.44 -21.58
N PRO A 110 15.01 37.39 -22.85
CA PRO A 110 13.82 36.62 -23.22
C PRO A 110 14.00 35.10 -23.07
N THR A 111 15.23 34.63 -22.83
CA THR A 111 15.54 33.20 -22.73
C THR A 111 15.70 32.71 -21.30
N LEU A 112 15.56 33.57 -20.29
CA LEU A 112 15.81 33.25 -18.88
C LEU A 112 17.22 32.68 -18.61
N SER A 113 18.22 33.07 -19.41
CA SER A 113 19.59 32.56 -19.25
C SER A 113 20.25 33.04 -17.96
N THR A 114 19.99 34.29 -17.58
CA THR A 114 20.53 34.97 -16.40
C THR A 114 19.97 34.40 -15.10
N PRO A 115 18.64 34.31 -14.90
CA PRO A 115 18.09 33.64 -13.71
C PRO A 115 18.54 32.17 -13.61
N PHE A 116 18.64 31.46 -14.73
CA PHE A 116 19.18 30.08 -14.72
C PHE A 116 20.61 30.03 -14.18
N LYS A 117 21.50 30.90 -14.65
CA LYS A 117 22.89 30.94 -14.20
C LYS A 117 23.05 31.43 -12.77
N LEU A 118 22.20 32.34 -12.31
CA LEU A 118 22.14 32.76 -10.92
C LEU A 118 21.77 31.60 -10.01
N LEU A 119 20.70 30.86 -10.33
CA LEU A 119 20.28 29.69 -9.57
C LEU A 119 21.32 28.57 -9.60
N GLN A 120 21.94 28.33 -10.77
CA GLN A 120 23.03 27.36 -10.89
C GLN A 120 24.23 27.76 -10.01
N TYR A 121 24.57 29.04 -9.97
CA TYR A 121 25.65 29.55 -9.13
C TYR A 121 25.33 29.37 -7.64
N VAL A 122 24.11 29.71 -7.21
CA VAL A 122 23.67 29.51 -5.82
C VAL A 122 23.71 28.03 -5.44
N ALA A 123 23.16 27.15 -6.27
CA ALA A 123 23.14 25.70 -6.04
C ALA A 123 24.56 25.12 -5.88
N ARG A 124 25.52 25.60 -6.67
CA ARG A 124 26.93 25.17 -6.60
C ARG A 124 27.63 25.54 -5.29
N GLN A 125 27.16 26.56 -4.57
CA GLN A 125 27.80 26.94 -3.30
C GLN A 125 27.54 25.91 -2.19
N GLY A 126 26.53 25.04 -2.35
CA GLY A 126 26.24 23.93 -1.45
C GLY A 126 25.74 24.33 -0.07
N VAL A 127 25.38 25.61 0.13
CA VAL A 127 24.91 26.14 1.42
C VAL A 127 23.41 25.87 1.56
N PRO A 128 22.94 25.16 2.61
CA PRO A 128 21.53 25.04 2.89
C PRO A 128 20.99 26.44 3.23
N LEU A 129 20.18 27.02 2.34
CA LEU A 129 19.62 28.37 2.48
C LEU A 129 18.83 28.59 3.78
N LYS A 130 18.43 27.50 4.46
CA LYS A 130 17.62 27.48 5.70
C LYS A 130 18.44 27.34 6.99
N ARG A 131 19.76 27.15 6.96
CA ARG A 131 20.58 27.05 8.20
C ARG A 131 21.24 28.39 8.53
N ALA A 132 20.86 28.94 9.69
CA ALA A 132 21.32 30.23 10.22
C ALA A 132 22.83 30.30 10.55
N GLU A 133 23.59 29.24 10.29
CA GLU A 133 25.00 29.10 10.71
C GLU A 133 25.99 29.88 9.80
N ASP A 134 25.59 30.27 8.58
CA ASP A 134 26.46 30.93 7.59
C ASP A 134 26.26 32.46 7.47
N GLY A 135 25.73 33.12 8.51
CA GLY A 135 25.78 34.58 8.74
C GLY A 135 25.44 35.47 7.53
N ASP A 136 26.46 35.95 6.82
CA ASP A 136 26.31 36.90 5.70
C ASP A 136 26.27 36.22 4.31
N LEU A 137 26.87 35.04 4.15
CA LEU A 137 26.88 34.31 2.87
C LEU A 137 25.49 33.79 2.54
N ALA A 138 24.81 33.17 3.51
CA ALA A 138 23.44 32.69 3.33
C ALA A 138 22.48 33.84 2.99
N ARG A 139 22.68 35.03 3.58
CA ARG A 139 21.89 36.23 3.26
C ARG A 139 22.09 36.68 1.81
N ALA A 140 23.34 36.71 1.33
CA ALA A 140 23.65 37.05 -0.06
C ALA A 140 23.08 36.01 -1.05
N LEU A 141 23.20 34.72 -0.75
CA LEU A 141 22.67 33.67 -1.61
C LEU A 141 21.14 33.67 -1.66
N ASN A 142 20.46 33.83 -0.52
CA ASN A 142 19.00 34.01 -0.46
C ASN A 142 18.57 35.21 -1.30
N ARG A 143 19.30 36.32 -1.20
CA ARG A 143 18.98 37.51 -1.99
C ARG A 143 19.11 37.26 -3.50
N LEU A 144 20.14 36.52 -3.94
CA LEU A 144 20.27 36.14 -5.35
C LEU A 144 19.13 35.22 -5.82
N VAL A 145 18.62 34.34 -4.95
CA VAL A 145 17.43 33.54 -5.23
C VAL A 145 16.19 34.42 -5.38
N ASP A 146 15.96 35.35 -4.45
CA ASP A 146 14.84 36.30 -4.54
C ASP A 146 14.88 37.09 -5.85
N LEU A 147 16.06 37.57 -6.23
CA LEU A 147 16.27 38.30 -7.48
C LEU A 147 16.04 37.42 -8.72
N ALA A 148 16.41 36.14 -8.65
CA ALA A 148 16.06 35.17 -9.71
C ALA A 148 14.55 34.96 -9.79
N VAL A 149 13.84 34.90 -8.65
CA VAL A 149 12.36 34.82 -8.62
C VAL A 149 11.73 36.08 -9.21
N VAL A 150 12.23 37.28 -8.89
CA VAL A 150 11.77 38.54 -9.52
C VAL A 150 11.99 38.50 -11.03
N ALA A 151 13.15 38.04 -11.49
CA ALA A 151 13.44 37.91 -12.92
C ALA A 151 12.49 36.92 -13.61
N MET A 152 12.26 35.75 -12.99
CA MET A 152 11.32 34.75 -13.49
C MET A 152 9.89 35.30 -13.56
N GLY A 153 9.44 36.03 -12.52
CA GLY A 153 8.08 36.57 -12.47
C GLY A 153 7.78 37.66 -13.52
N ASN A 154 8.82 38.30 -14.06
CA ASN A 154 8.69 39.22 -15.20
C ASN A 154 8.54 38.50 -16.55
N SER A 155 8.83 37.19 -16.61
CA SER A 155 8.63 36.41 -17.82
C SER A 155 7.16 36.03 -18.02
N PRO A 156 6.63 36.10 -19.26
CA PRO A 156 5.30 35.58 -19.57
C PRO A 156 5.08 34.13 -19.14
N VAL A 157 6.16 33.34 -19.01
CA VAL A 157 6.11 31.94 -18.57
C VAL A 157 5.71 31.78 -17.11
N PHE A 158 6.02 32.75 -16.23
CA PHE A 158 5.77 32.60 -14.79
C PHE A 158 4.92 33.70 -14.19
N ARG A 159 4.53 34.72 -14.97
CA ARG A 159 3.80 35.89 -14.50
C ARG A 159 2.52 35.56 -13.72
N VAL A 160 1.82 34.50 -14.08
CA VAL A 160 0.58 34.06 -13.41
C VAL A 160 0.87 33.24 -12.14
N TRP A 161 2.10 32.74 -12.01
CA TRP A 161 2.52 31.81 -10.93
C TRP A 161 3.57 32.41 -10.00
N VAL A 162 3.76 33.74 -9.99
CA VAL A 162 4.76 34.41 -9.15
C VAL A 162 4.57 34.04 -7.67
N ASP A 163 3.33 33.99 -7.20
CA ASP A 163 3.01 33.61 -5.83
C ASP A 163 3.45 32.18 -5.49
N GLN A 164 3.41 31.26 -6.45
CA GLN A 164 3.86 29.87 -6.28
C GLN A 164 5.38 29.72 -6.40
N LEU A 165 6.06 30.65 -7.07
CA LEU A 165 7.53 30.71 -7.09
C LEU A 165 8.08 31.18 -5.74
N VAL A 166 7.40 32.15 -5.11
CA VAL A 166 7.79 32.71 -3.80
C VAL A 166 7.46 31.74 -2.68
N ASP A 167 6.27 31.13 -2.69
CA ASP A 167 5.84 30.19 -1.65
C ASP A 167 5.58 28.78 -2.23
N PRO A 168 6.49 27.82 -2.02
CA PRO A 168 6.34 26.45 -2.52
C PRO A 168 5.22 25.65 -1.85
N ARG A 169 4.68 26.14 -0.72
CA ARG A 169 3.65 25.45 0.05
C ARG A 169 2.23 25.82 -0.39
N LYS A 170 2.07 26.76 -1.32
CA LYS A 170 0.76 27.10 -1.89
C LYS A 170 0.31 26.01 -2.87
N ASP A 171 -0.85 25.43 -2.58
CA ASP A 171 -1.54 24.43 -3.40
C ASP A 171 -2.45 25.12 -4.43
N PRO A 172 -2.56 24.66 -5.70
CA PRO A 172 -1.84 23.55 -6.33
C PRO A 172 -0.38 23.87 -6.68
N GLN A 173 0.53 22.92 -6.43
CA GLN A 173 1.91 22.99 -6.91
C GLN A 173 1.95 22.99 -8.45
N LEU A 174 2.75 23.90 -9.03
CA LEU A 174 2.91 24.02 -10.48
C LEU A 174 3.65 22.79 -11.06
N PRO A 175 3.01 21.95 -11.91
CA PRO A 175 3.69 20.82 -12.51
C PRO A 175 4.67 21.27 -13.60
N THR A 176 5.81 20.60 -13.74
CA THR A 176 6.86 20.96 -14.71
C THR A 176 6.38 20.90 -16.16
N GLU A 177 5.45 19.99 -16.48
CA GLU A 177 4.85 19.91 -17.82
C GLU A 177 3.99 21.14 -18.13
N HIS A 178 3.36 21.77 -17.12
CA HIS A 178 2.65 23.03 -17.33
C HIS A 178 3.63 24.17 -17.65
N VAL A 179 4.74 24.28 -16.91
CA VAL A 179 5.81 25.24 -17.20
C VAL A 179 6.30 25.09 -18.64
N ARG A 180 6.46 23.85 -19.09
CA ARG A 180 6.88 23.55 -20.45
C ARG A 180 5.86 23.99 -21.50
N VAL A 181 4.59 23.63 -21.32
CA VAL A 181 3.50 23.99 -22.25
C VAL A 181 3.41 25.50 -22.39
N GLU A 182 3.53 26.21 -21.28
CA GLU A 182 3.47 27.67 -21.24
C GLU A 182 4.70 28.31 -21.86
N ALA A 183 5.89 27.80 -21.59
CA ALA A 183 7.11 28.23 -22.28
C ALA A 183 7.05 28.03 -23.80
N ARG A 184 6.40 26.96 -24.28
CA ARG A 184 6.18 26.73 -25.72
C ARG A 184 5.14 27.66 -26.34
N ARG A 185 4.21 28.18 -25.55
CA ARG A 185 3.18 29.15 -25.99
C ARG A 185 3.71 30.58 -26.05
N VAL A 186 4.91 30.84 -25.55
CA VAL A 186 5.55 32.16 -25.65
C VAL A 186 6.15 32.35 -27.03
N ASP A 187 5.61 33.32 -27.77
CA ASP A 187 6.11 33.77 -29.06
C ASP A 187 6.82 35.13 -28.92
N ALA A 188 7.35 35.63 -30.04
CA ALA A 188 8.05 36.91 -30.06
C ALA A 188 7.13 38.07 -29.62
N GLU A 189 5.84 38.03 -29.98
CA GLU A 189 4.88 39.08 -29.66
C GLU A 189 4.63 39.21 -28.16
N LYS A 190 4.45 38.09 -27.45
CA LYS A 190 4.31 38.05 -25.98
C LYS A 190 5.54 38.57 -25.23
N LEU A 191 6.70 38.55 -25.88
CA LEU A 191 7.96 39.10 -25.34
C LEU A 191 8.20 40.55 -25.76
N GLY A 192 7.31 41.15 -26.57
CA GLY A 192 7.52 42.49 -27.14
C GLY A 192 8.68 42.54 -28.16
N LEU A 193 9.01 41.40 -28.78
CA LEU A 193 10.09 41.24 -29.74
C LEU A 193 9.56 40.97 -31.15
N THR A 194 10.40 41.23 -32.16
CA THR A 194 10.09 40.83 -33.54
C THR A 194 10.46 39.36 -33.79
N PRO A 195 9.78 38.66 -34.72
CA PRO A 195 10.14 37.28 -35.08
C PRO A 195 11.58 37.09 -35.58
N LYS A 196 12.24 38.16 -36.03
CA LYS A 196 13.66 38.14 -36.41
C LYS A 196 14.61 38.12 -35.21
N GLN A 197 14.17 38.64 -34.06
CA GLN A 197 14.94 38.73 -32.82
C GLN A 197 14.77 37.50 -31.92
N PHE A 198 13.70 36.72 -32.08
CA PHE A 198 13.43 35.52 -31.30
C PHE A 198 13.18 34.33 -32.24
N LYS A 199 14.21 33.48 -32.40
CA LYS A 199 14.18 32.34 -33.35
C LYS A 199 13.72 31.06 -32.67
N ALA A 200 13.46 30.02 -33.45
CA ALA A 200 13.11 28.68 -32.94
C ALA A 200 14.14 28.15 -31.92
N ALA A 201 15.44 28.35 -32.17
CA ALA A 201 16.49 27.97 -31.22
C ALA A 201 16.43 28.73 -29.89
N ASP A 202 15.97 30.00 -29.89
CA ASP A 202 15.79 30.79 -28.68
C ASP A 202 14.53 30.35 -27.92
N SER A 203 13.48 29.95 -28.62
CA SER A 203 12.28 29.32 -28.04
C SER A 203 12.61 27.98 -27.37
N GLU A 204 13.38 27.10 -28.03
CA GLU A 204 13.85 25.87 -27.41
C GLU A 204 14.72 26.13 -26.18
N ARG A 205 15.60 27.14 -26.23
CA ARG A 205 16.41 27.56 -25.09
C ARG A 205 15.56 28.11 -23.95
N LEU A 206 14.51 28.88 -24.25
CA LEU A 206 13.56 29.38 -23.24
C LEU A 206 12.88 28.20 -22.52
N VAL A 207 12.39 27.20 -23.25
CA VAL A 207 11.77 26.00 -22.64
C VAL A 207 12.75 25.30 -21.69
N LYS A 208 13.99 25.06 -22.14
CA LYS A 208 15.05 24.44 -21.33
C LYS A 208 15.34 25.23 -20.06
N ASN A 209 15.59 26.53 -20.22
CA ASN A 209 15.95 27.41 -19.11
C ASN A 209 14.78 27.61 -18.16
N ALA A 210 13.53 27.68 -18.63
CA ALA A 210 12.36 27.81 -17.76
C ALA A 210 12.22 26.59 -16.84
N ILE A 211 12.30 25.38 -17.39
CA ILE A 211 12.21 24.15 -16.61
C ILE A 211 13.40 24.02 -15.67
N ALA A 212 14.62 24.31 -16.15
CA ALA A 212 15.82 24.25 -15.32
C ALA A 212 15.82 25.31 -14.20
N CYS A 213 15.34 26.53 -14.46
CA CYS A 213 15.14 27.55 -13.43
C CYS A 213 14.14 27.07 -12.38
N TYR A 214 12.99 26.56 -12.82
CA TYR A 214 11.96 26.07 -11.90
C TYR A 214 12.49 24.92 -11.03
N GLY A 215 13.09 23.91 -11.64
CA GLY A 215 13.64 22.77 -10.89
C GLY A 215 14.80 23.15 -9.97
N LEU A 216 15.71 24.03 -10.41
CA LEU A 216 16.80 24.51 -9.55
C LEU A 216 16.27 25.35 -8.39
N LEU A 217 15.27 26.19 -8.62
CA LEU A 217 14.63 26.98 -7.57
C LEU A 217 14.03 26.05 -6.50
N ARG A 218 13.30 25.00 -6.90
CA ARG A 218 12.72 24.01 -5.98
C ARG A 218 13.77 23.19 -5.23
N ALA A 219 14.85 22.79 -5.90
CA ALA A 219 15.96 22.09 -5.26
C ALA A 219 16.66 23.00 -4.23
N VAL A 220 16.90 24.26 -4.59
CA VAL A 220 17.54 25.27 -3.73
C VAL A 220 16.66 25.66 -2.54
N GLN A 221 15.34 25.72 -2.72
CA GLN A 221 14.36 25.90 -1.63
C GLN A 221 14.20 24.65 -0.74
N SER A 222 14.89 23.55 -1.08
CA SER A 222 14.82 22.23 -0.41
C SER A 222 13.44 21.55 -0.49
N ASP A 223 12.66 21.87 -1.52
CA ASP A 223 11.36 21.22 -1.76
C ASP A 223 11.52 19.98 -2.65
N TRP A 224 12.54 19.96 -3.51
CA TRP A 224 12.83 18.83 -4.39
C TRP A 224 14.09 18.07 -3.97
N THR A 225 14.00 16.74 -3.97
CA THR A 225 15.18 15.87 -3.92
C THR A 225 15.89 15.82 -5.27
N LEU A 226 17.15 15.35 -5.30
CA LEU A 226 17.86 15.11 -6.55
C LEU A 226 17.09 14.16 -7.48
N ASP A 227 16.46 13.12 -6.91
CA ASP A 227 15.65 12.16 -7.67
C ASP A 227 14.45 12.85 -8.33
N GLN A 228 13.71 13.68 -7.58
CA GLN A 228 12.57 14.43 -8.10
C GLN A 228 13.01 15.40 -9.20
N PHE A 229 14.12 16.12 -9.00
CA PHE A 229 14.67 17.01 -10.03
C PHE A 229 15.02 16.25 -11.31
N ILE A 230 15.65 15.08 -11.20
CA ILE A 230 16.00 14.22 -12.34
C ILE A 230 14.75 13.71 -13.04
N ASP A 231 13.74 13.24 -12.30
CA ASP A 231 12.48 12.73 -12.85
C ASP A 231 11.69 13.79 -13.60
N GLU A 232 11.50 14.96 -12.98
CA GLU A 232 10.79 16.09 -13.58
C GLU A 232 11.53 16.63 -14.82
N SER A 233 12.86 16.69 -14.75
CA SER A 233 13.71 17.09 -15.89
C SER A 233 13.67 16.06 -17.01
N TYR A 234 13.67 14.77 -16.68
CA TYR A 234 13.54 13.69 -17.66
C TYR A 234 12.19 13.77 -18.37
N GLY A 235 11.09 13.81 -17.62
CA GLY A 235 9.73 13.88 -18.17
C GLY A 235 9.51 15.08 -19.08
N SER A 236 10.02 16.25 -18.69
CA SER A 236 9.67 17.53 -19.34
C SER A 236 10.67 17.99 -20.39
N VAL A 237 11.95 17.61 -20.29
CA VAL A 237 13.01 18.05 -21.22
C VAL A 237 13.65 16.85 -21.91
N TRP A 238 14.34 16.01 -21.14
CA TRP A 238 15.26 15.04 -21.71
C TRP A 238 14.57 13.93 -22.49
N ARG A 239 13.38 13.46 -22.08
CA ARG A 239 12.61 12.43 -22.79
C ARG A 239 12.29 12.80 -24.24
N HIS A 240 12.19 14.10 -24.52
CA HIS A 240 11.80 14.59 -25.84
C HIS A 240 12.99 14.96 -26.72
N GLU A 241 14.15 15.19 -26.10
CA GLU A 241 15.42 15.44 -26.79
C GLU A 241 16.24 14.17 -26.98
N ALA A 242 16.04 13.18 -26.11
CA ALA A 242 16.65 11.87 -26.25
C ALA A 242 16.22 11.26 -27.58
N PRO A 243 17.18 10.91 -28.47
CA PRO A 243 16.84 10.17 -29.68
C PRO A 243 16.21 8.85 -29.25
N LYS A 244 14.95 8.62 -29.63
CA LYS A 244 14.19 7.40 -29.26
C LYS A 244 14.88 6.09 -29.66
N ALA A 245 15.90 6.15 -30.52
CA ALA A 245 16.66 5.01 -31.02
C ALA A 245 18.11 5.40 -31.38
N ALA A 246 18.84 6.10 -30.51
CA ALA A 246 20.30 6.15 -30.69
C ALA A 246 20.87 4.74 -30.43
N GLY A 247 21.46 4.12 -31.45
CA GLY A 247 22.27 2.91 -31.26
C GLY A 247 23.40 3.16 -30.25
N LEU A 248 23.91 2.09 -29.65
CA LEU A 248 24.90 2.12 -28.58
C LEU A 248 26.13 2.98 -28.95
N GLU A 249 26.57 2.92 -30.20
CA GLU A 249 27.74 3.62 -30.72
C GLU A 249 27.54 5.14 -30.76
N ARG A 250 26.34 5.60 -31.14
CA ARG A 250 26.00 7.03 -31.17
C ARG A 250 25.86 7.58 -29.76
N ALA A 251 25.24 6.81 -28.85
CA ALA A 251 25.15 7.17 -27.45
C ALA A 251 26.55 7.24 -26.81
N ALA A 252 27.40 6.24 -27.04
CA ALA A 252 28.77 6.20 -26.55
C ALA A 252 29.62 7.36 -27.09
N SER A 253 29.48 7.71 -28.38
CA SER A 253 30.15 8.88 -28.95
C SER A 253 29.70 10.19 -28.31
N GLN A 254 28.41 10.34 -28.00
CA GLN A 254 27.89 11.54 -27.34
C GLN A 254 28.31 11.64 -25.88
N VAL A 255 28.32 10.53 -25.14
CA VAL A 255 28.81 10.45 -23.77
C VAL A 255 30.31 10.72 -23.72
N GLY A 256 31.09 10.09 -24.60
CA GLY A 256 32.54 10.29 -24.70
C GLY A 256 32.95 11.68 -25.19
N ALA A 257 32.07 12.37 -25.93
CA ALA A 257 32.26 13.77 -26.31
C ALA A 257 31.81 14.78 -25.24
N SER A 258 31.24 14.31 -24.12
CA SER A 258 30.89 15.18 -23.00
C SER A 258 32.16 15.80 -22.40
N SER A 259 32.12 17.11 -22.16
CA SER A 259 33.25 17.86 -21.61
C SER A 259 33.33 17.82 -20.08
N ASP A 260 32.34 17.24 -19.41
CA ASP A 260 32.21 17.23 -17.96
C ASP A 260 31.93 15.80 -17.48
N LEU A 261 33.01 15.05 -17.21
CA LEU A 261 32.96 13.66 -16.77
C LEU A 261 32.43 13.53 -15.33
N ASP A 262 32.66 14.54 -14.49
CA ASP A 262 32.18 14.56 -13.11
C ASP A 262 30.65 14.60 -13.07
N VAL A 263 30.02 15.38 -13.96
CA VAL A 263 28.56 15.41 -14.13
C VAL A 263 28.01 14.05 -14.54
N LEU A 264 28.68 13.34 -15.46
CA LEU A 264 28.28 11.99 -15.85
C LEU A 264 28.42 10.99 -14.70
N GLY A 265 29.46 11.12 -13.87
CA GLY A 265 29.63 10.34 -12.65
C GLY A 265 28.47 10.52 -11.67
N ILE A 266 28.11 11.77 -11.36
CA ILE A 266 26.98 12.10 -10.45
C ILE A 266 25.67 11.50 -10.97
N VAL A 267 25.39 11.64 -12.27
CA VAL A 267 24.19 11.07 -12.90
C VAL A 267 24.23 9.54 -12.82
N GLY A 268 25.37 8.92 -13.12
CA GLY A 268 25.57 7.47 -13.03
C GLY A 268 25.33 6.92 -11.62
N GLU A 269 25.91 7.54 -10.59
CA GLU A 269 25.72 7.15 -9.19
C GLU A 269 24.25 7.26 -8.76
N ASN A 270 23.56 8.33 -9.16
CA ASN A 270 22.14 8.48 -8.85
C ASN A 270 21.29 7.37 -9.49
N TYR A 271 21.55 7.03 -10.75
CA TYR A 271 20.84 5.91 -11.41
C TYR A 271 21.15 4.56 -10.77
N LEU A 272 22.41 4.29 -10.38
CA LEU A 272 22.77 3.07 -9.66
C LEU A 272 22.05 2.98 -8.30
N ALA A 273 22.05 4.06 -7.53
CA ALA A 273 21.33 4.14 -6.26
C ALA A 273 19.81 3.97 -6.44
N ARG A 274 19.26 4.42 -7.56
CA ARG A 274 17.85 4.23 -7.91
C ARG A 274 17.56 2.78 -8.29
N ILE A 275 18.39 2.16 -9.12
CA ILE A 275 18.26 0.75 -9.49
C ILE A 275 18.27 -0.12 -8.24
N ALA A 276 19.22 0.09 -7.32
CA ALA A 276 19.28 -0.64 -6.05
C ALA A 276 18.00 -0.47 -5.20
N ARG A 277 17.42 0.75 -5.16
CA ARG A 277 16.15 1.01 -4.46
C ARG A 277 14.97 0.30 -5.13
N LEU A 278 14.92 0.30 -6.47
CA LEU A 278 13.88 -0.41 -7.21
C LEU A 278 14.00 -1.93 -7.02
N GLU A 279 15.19 -2.49 -7.01
CA GLU A 279 15.43 -3.90 -6.70
C GLU A 279 14.96 -4.26 -5.28
N GLN A 280 15.24 -3.40 -4.30
CA GLN A 280 14.71 -3.58 -2.93
C GLN A 280 13.18 -3.53 -2.90
N GLN A 281 12.54 -2.64 -3.66
CA GLN A 281 11.09 -2.58 -3.76
C GLN A 281 10.51 -3.83 -4.44
N VAL A 282 11.12 -4.32 -5.51
CA VAL A 282 10.70 -5.55 -6.20
C VAL A 282 10.80 -6.75 -5.27
N THR A 283 11.93 -6.93 -4.60
CA THR A 283 12.12 -8.03 -3.64
C THR A 283 11.13 -7.96 -2.47
N GLN A 284 10.78 -6.76 -2.00
CA GLN A 284 9.76 -6.58 -0.97
C GLN A 284 8.36 -6.98 -1.49
N LEU A 285 7.98 -6.52 -2.69
CA LEU A 285 6.71 -6.87 -3.31
C LEU A 285 6.61 -8.38 -3.60
N GLU A 286 7.70 -9.02 -4.01
CA GLU A 286 7.75 -10.47 -4.21
C GLU A 286 7.49 -11.24 -2.89
N ARG A 287 8.05 -10.76 -1.77
CA ARG A 287 7.77 -11.34 -0.44
C ARG A 287 6.32 -11.16 -0.04
N GLU A 288 5.73 -9.99 -0.29
CA GLU A 288 4.32 -9.70 0.01
C GLU A 288 3.38 -10.58 -0.82
N VAL A 289 3.66 -10.76 -2.12
CA VAL A 289 2.93 -11.68 -2.99
C VAL A 289 3.07 -13.12 -2.51
N GLY A 290 4.27 -13.54 -2.12
CA GLY A 290 4.51 -14.87 -1.53
C GLY A 290 3.71 -15.10 -0.25
N ALA A 291 3.69 -14.12 0.66
CA ALA A 291 2.92 -14.19 1.89
C ALA A 291 1.41 -14.22 1.62
N ALA A 292 0.92 -13.41 0.68
CA ALA A 292 -0.49 -13.39 0.28
C ALA A 292 -0.94 -14.76 -0.29
N ARG A 293 -0.12 -15.35 -1.17
CA ARG A 293 -0.40 -16.69 -1.73
C ARG A 293 -0.43 -17.77 -0.65
N ASN A 294 0.51 -17.76 0.29
CA ASN A 294 0.51 -18.72 1.40
C ASN A 294 -0.74 -18.57 2.28
N ARG A 295 -1.19 -17.33 2.50
CA ARG A 295 -2.44 -17.04 3.22
C ARG A 295 -3.66 -17.56 2.48
N GLU A 296 -3.71 -17.37 1.17
CA GLU A 296 -4.78 -17.87 0.30
C GLU A 296 -4.86 -19.40 0.35
N THR A 297 -3.73 -20.10 0.20
CA THR A 297 -3.68 -21.57 0.31
C THR A 297 -4.17 -22.04 1.67
N ARG A 298 -3.69 -21.43 2.76
CA ARG A 298 -4.12 -21.77 4.11
C ARG A 298 -5.62 -21.57 4.31
N LEU A 299 -6.18 -20.44 3.85
CA LEU A 299 -7.61 -20.17 3.95
C LEU A 299 -8.44 -21.15 3.11
N ARG A 300 -7.92 -21.58 1.96
CA ARG A 300 -8.56 -22.62 1.12
C ARG A 300 -8.60 -23.97 1.84
N ASP A 301 -7.51 -24.34 2.51
CA ASP A 301 -7.44 -25.57 3.32
C ASP A 301 -8.36 -25.48 4.55
N GLU A 302 -8.40 -24.33 5.22
CA GLU A 302 -9.34 -24.10 6.34
C GLU A 302 -10.79 -24.17 5.85
N LEU A 303 -11.11 -23.59 4.68
CA LEU A 303 -12.44 -23.64 4.08
C LEU A 303 -12.86 -25.08 3.76
N SER A 304 -11.99 -25.89 3.16
CA SER A 304 -12.32 -27.29 2.85
C SER A 304 -12.62 -28.10 4.13
N THR A 305 -11.86 -27.88 5.20
CA THR A 305 -12.14 -28.55 6.48
C THR A 305 -13.46 -28.11 7.12
N VAL A 306 -13.87 -26.85 6.91
CA VAL A 306 -15.17 -26.34 7.38
C VAL A 306 -16.31 -26.93 6.55
N GLU A 307 -16.15 -27.00 5.23
CA GLU A 307 -17.11 -27.63 4.33
C GLU A 307 -17.34 -29.11 4.66
N GLU A 308 -16.27 -29.87 4.95
CA GLU A 308 -16.37 -31.27 5.39
C GLU A 308 -17.12 -31.41 6.72
N ARG A 309 -16.88 -30.51 7.68
CA ARG A 309 -17.57 -30.50 8.98
C ARG A 309 -19.04 -30.15 8.82
N GLU A 310 -19.37 -29.21 7.94
CA GLU A 310 -20.74 -28.81 7.64
C GLU A 310 -21.51 -29.99 7.02
N GLN A 311 -20.95 -30.64 5.99
CA GLN A 311 -21.55 -31.84 5.39
C GLN A 311 -21.77 -32.96 6.42
N SER A 312 -20.78 -33.19 7.29
CA SER A 312 -20.91 -34.17 8.38
C SER A 312 -21.96 -33.79 9.42
N ALA A 313 -22.17 -32.49 9.67
CA ALA A 313 -23.22 -32.01 10.56
C ALA A 313 -24.61 -32.15 9.92
N MET A 314 -24.75 -31.84 8.63
CA MET A 314 -25.99 -32.02 7.87
C MET A 314 -26.41 -33.49 7.83
N ALA A 315 -25.49 -34.41 7.52
CA ALA A 315 -25.78 -35.84 7.51
C ALA A 315 -26.27 -36.36 8.88
N ARG A 316 -25.71 -35.83 9.99
CA ARG A 316 -26.18 -36.15 11.34
C ARG A 316 -27.57 -35.56 11.63
N ALA A 317 -27.84 -34.34 11.17
CA ALA A 317 -29.14 -33.72 11.33
C ALA A 317 -30.23 -34.50 10.56
N ASP A 318 -29.93 -34.95 9.34
CA ASP A 318 -30.84 -35.79 8.55
C ASP A 318 -31.10 -37.15 9.22
N ALA A 319 -30.05 -37.78 9.78
CA ALA A 319 -30.20 -39.02 10.55
C ALA A 319 -31.09 -38.82 11.78
N PHE A 320 -30.89 -37.75 12.56
CA PHE A 320 -31.74 -37.43 13.69
C PHE A 320 -33.20 -37.13 13.28
N SER A 321 -33.40 -36.43 12.17
CA SER A 321 -34.74 -36.17 11.63
C SER A 321 -35.47 -37.47 11.28
N ALA A 322 -34.77 -38.41 10.63
CA ALA A 322 -35.30 -39.73 10.30
C ALA A 322 -35.67 -40.53 11.57
N ASP A 323 -34.82 -40.48 12.60
CA ASP A 323 -35.09 -41.13 13.88
C ASP A 323 -36.31 -40.54 14.60
N VAL A 324 -36.47 -39.20 14.58
CA VAL A 324 -37.66 -38.55 15.15
C VAL A 324 -38.92 -39.02 14.45
N VAL A 325 -38.93 -39.08 13.12
CA VAL A 325 -40.08 -39.58 12.35
C VAL A 325 -40.37 -41.05 12.68
N ARG A 326 -39.34 -41.88 12.77
CA ARG A 326 -39.48 -43.30 13.14
C ARG A 326 -40.10 -43.45 14.55
N LEU A 327 -39.55 -42.74 15.53
CA LEU A 327 -40.05 -42.77 16.92
C LEU A 327 -41.47 -42.23 17.03
N GLN A 328 -41.84 -41.20 16.26
CA GLN A 328 -43.22 -40.71 16.20
C GLN A 328 -44.18 -41.77 15.66
N LYS A 329 -43.78 -42.52 14.63
CA LYS A 329 -44.57 -43.62 14.07
C LYS A 329 -44.71 -44.79 15.05
N GLU A 330 -43.63 -45.16 15.73
CA GLU A 330 -43.64 -46.20 16.78
C GLU A 330 -44.56 -45.79 17.93
N LEU A 331 -44.47 -44.54 18.38
CA LEU A 331 -45.33 -44.00 19.44
C LEU A 331 -46.81 -43.96 19.03
N ALA A 332 -47.11 -43.61 17.77
CA ALA A 332 -48.47 -43.63 17.26
C ALA A 332 -49.04 -45.05 17.22
N ALA A 333 -48.27 -46.02 16.69
CA ALA A 333 -48.66 -47.42 16.67
C ALA A 333 -48.91 -47.98 18.08
N GLU A 334 -48.05 -47.63 19.04
CA GLU A 334 -48.22 -48.04 20.44
C GLU A 334 -49.46 -47.42 21.09
N ARG A 335 -49.80 -46.16 20.75
CA ARG A 335 -51.03 -45.51 21.22
C ARG A 335 -52.28 -46.18 20.63
N ASP A 336 -52.25 -46.49 19.34
CA ASP A 336 -53.36 -47.17 18.66
C ASP A 336 -53.59 -48.57 19.24
N ASN A 337 -52.51 -49.34 19.44
CA ASN A 337 -52.57 -50.65 20.10
C ASN A 337 -53.19 -50.54 21.50
N ARG A 338 -52.76 -49.56 22.32
CA ARG A 338 -53.35 -49.34 23.65
C ARG A 338 -54.82 -48.96 23.62
N VAL A 339 -55.29 -48.25 22.59
CA VAL A 339 -56.72 -47.94 22.43
C VAL A 339 -57.50 -49.20 22.09
N VAL A 340 -56.97 -50.02 21.19
CA VAL A 340 -57.56 -51.32 20.83
C VAL A 340 -57.62 -52.24 22.05
N ASP A 341 -56.52 -52.39 22.80
CA ASP A 341 -56.47 -53.20 24.02
C ASP A 341 -57.48 -52.70 25.06
N LYS A 342 -57.57 -51.38 25.27
CA LYS A 342 -58.57 -50.80 26.18
C LYS A 342 -60.00 -51.06 25.71
N SER A 343 -60.28 -50.97 24.41
CA SER A 343 -61.59 -51.27 23.86
C SER A 343 -61.97 -52.73 24.11
N HIS A 344 -61.06 -53.67 23.84
CA HIS A 344 -61.27 -55.09 24.12
C HIS A 344 -61.56 -55.33 25.60
N MET A 345 -60.79 -54.72 26.51
CA MET A 345 -61.03 -54.84 27.95
C MET A 345 -62.40 -54.27 28.39
N VAL A 346 -62.87 -53.18 27.76
CA VAL A 346 -64.20 -52.61 28.03
C VAL A 346 -65.30 -53.52 27.48
N ASP A 347 -65.15 -54.04 26.27
CA ASP A 347 -66.12 -54.95 25.65
C ASP A 347 -66.23 -56.27 26.43
N ASP A 348 -65.10 -56.82 26.88
CA ASP A 348 -65.05 -58.00 27.74
C ASP A 348 -65.75 -57.74 29.07
N TYR A 349 -65.52 -56.57 29.68
CA TYR A 349 -66.20 -56.16 30.90
C TYR A 349 -67.72 -56.02 30.71
N GLU A 350 -68.20 -55.35 29.66
CA GLU A 350 -69.65 -55.20 29.40
C GLU A 350 -70.31 -56.53 29.04
N THR A 351 -69.58 -57.42 28.34
CA THR A 351 -70.03 -58.78 28.05
C THR A 351 -70.21 -59.58 29.34
N LEU A 352 -69.22 -59.52 30.24
CA LEU A 352 -69.29 -60.15 31.55
C LEU A 352 -70.43 -59.56 32.39
N ARG A 353 -70.55 -58.24 32.45
CA ARG A 353 -71.61 -57.53 33.18
C ARG A 353 -73.00 -57.92 32.67
N THR A 354 -73.20 -57.95 31.35
CA THR A 354 -74.48 -58.35 30.75
C THR A 354 -74.82 -59.80 31.05
N ARG A 355 -73.82 -60.69 31.00
CA ARG A 355 -73.98 -62.12 31.36
C ARG A 355 -74.44 -62.25 32.81
N ILE A 356 -73.77 -61.58 33.74
CA ILE A 356 -74.11 -61.59 35.17
C ILE A 356 -75.52 -61.03 35.39
N ILE A 357 -75.88 -59.89 34.78
CA ILE A 357 -77.22 -59.29 34.93
C ILE A 357 -78.32 -60.22 34.43
N ARG A 358 -78.16 -60.81 33.23
CA ARG A 358 -79.16 -61.75 32.69
C ARG A 358 -79.32 -62.99 33.56
N ARG A 359 -78.20 -63.50 34.09
CA ARG A 359 -78.23 -64.65 34.98
C ARG A 359 -78.95 -64.33 36.28
N LEU A 360 -78.54 -63.27 36.98
CA LEU A 360 -79.21 -62.81 38.20
C LEU A 360 -80.69 -62.52 37.97
N GLY A 361 -81.07 -61.94 36.82
CA GLY A 361 -82.48 -61.75 36.45
C GLY A 361 -83.25 -63.07 36.35
N GLY A 362 -82.70 -64.07 35.65
CA GLY A 362 -83.31 -65.41 35.59
C GLY A 362 -83.43 -66.08 36.96
N GLU A 363 -82.47 -65.86 37.86
CA GLU A 363 -82.56 -66.36 39.23
C GLU A 363 -83.63 -65.64 40.05
N ILE A 364 -83.78 -64.33 39.88
CA ILE A 364 -84.87 -63.56 40.51
C ILE A 364 -86.23 -64.10 40.05
N ASP A 365 -86.39 -64.41 38.77
CA ASP A 365 -87.63 -64.99 38.24
C ASP A 365 -87.92 -66.36 38.87
N LEU A 366 -86.92 -67.26 38.92
CA LEU A 366 -87.04 -68.59 39.55
C LEU A 366 -87.39 -68.48 41.05
N LEU A 367 -86.77 -67.56 41.77
CA LEU A 367 -87.07 -67.30 43.18
C LEU A 367 -88.48 -66.70 43.36
N THR A 368 -88.93 -65.87 42.42
CA THR A 368 -90.29 -65.30 42.42
C THR A 368 -91.34 -66.39 42.20
N ASP A 369 -91.09 -67.31 41.27
CA ASP A 369 -91.93 -68.48 41.03
C ASP A 369 -91.95 -69.42 42.24
N GLY A 370 -90.80 -69.68 42.86
CA GLY A 370 -90.69 -70.43 44.11
C GLY A 370 -91.47 -69.78 45.25
N LEU A 371 -91.38 -68.46 45.42
CA LEU A 371 -92.16 -67.70 46.40
C LEU A 371 -93.68 -67.77 46.11
N HIS A 372 -94.06 -67.73 44.83
CA HIS A 372 -95.45 -67.88 44.41
C HIS A 372 -95.98 -69.29 44.72
N ALA A 373 -95.19 -70.33 44.49
CA ALA A 373 -95.51 -71.72 44.85
C ALA A 373 -95.69 -71.90 46.37
N LEU A 374 -94.85 -71.27 47.20
CA LEU A 374 -95.02 -71.26 48.67
C LEU A 374 -96.34 -70.60 49.07
N ARG A 375 -96.67 -69.46 48.49
CA ARG A 375 -97.90 -68.71 48.79
C ARG A 375 -99.18 -69.48 48.43
N ASN A 376 -99.11 -70.35 47.42
CA ASN A 376 -100.24 -71.13 46.94
C ASN A 376 -100.31 -72.57 47.51
N GLY A 377 -99.52 -72.89 48.54
CA GLY A 377 -99.62 -74.15 49.27
C GLY A 377 -98.92 -75.35 48.60
N ALA A 378 -97.96 -75.11 47.71
CA ALA A 378 -97.18 -76.15 47.03
C ALA A 378 -95.69 -76.11 47.47
N PRO A 379 -95.36 -76.49 48.72
CA PRO A 379 -94.00 -76.35 49.27
C PRO A 379 -92.96 -77.19 48.54
N ASN A 380 -93.31 -78.40 48.09
CA ASN A 380 -92.39 -79.28 47.35
C ASN A 380 -91.96 -78.68 46.01
N VAL A 381 -92.82 -77.89 45.37
CA VAL A 381 -92.52 -77.22 44.11
C VAL A 381 -91.59 -76.02 44.34
N ALA A 382 -91.77 -75.32 45.45
CA ALA A 382 -90.89 -74.20 45.82
C ALA A 382 -89.46 -74.65 46.17
N GLU A 383 -89.31 -75.79 46.84
CA GLU A 383 -88.01 -76.39 47.15
C GLU A 383 -87.22 -76.69 45.86
N GLU A 384 -87.88 -77.21 44.82
CA GLU A 384 -87.26 -77.45 43.53
C GLU A 384 -86.79 -76.16 42.83
N PHE A 385 -87.56 -75.07 42.92
CA PHE A 385 -87.14 -73.77 42.38
C PHE A 385 -85.96 -73.17 43.15
N LEU A 386 -85.92 -73.32 44.47
CA LEU A 386 -84.82 -72.88 45.32
C LEU A 386 -83.53 -73.67 45.05
N ASP A 387 -83.61 -74.99 44.94
CA ASP A 387 -82.46 -75.85 44.64
C ASP A 387 -81.88 -75.55 43.25
N ARG A 388 -82.74 -75.36 42.25
CA ARG A 388 -82.31 -74.97 40.90
C ARG A 388 -81.60 -73.61 40.92
N SER A 389 -82.10 -72.65 41.69
CA SER A 389 -81.50 -71.33 41.78
C SER A 389 -80.16 -71.32 42.54
N LEU A 390 -80.08 -72.06 43.64
CA LEU A 390 -78.84 -72.22 44.40
C LEU A 390 -77.75 -72.93 43.59
N LEU A 391 -78.09 -74.01 42.87
CA LEU A 391 -77.14 -74.70 41.99
C LEU A 391 -76.65 -73.78 40.87
N ALA A 392 -77.54 -72.97 40.32
CA ALA A 392 -77.21 -72.04 39.25
C ALA A 392 -76.30 -70.89 39.72
N LEU A 393 -76.55 -70.30 40.88
CA LEU A 393 -75.69 -69.28 41.50
C LEU A 393 -74.33 -69.85 41.90
N THR A 394 -74.29 -71.07 42.44
CA THR A 394 -73.04 -71.73 42.86
C THR A 394 -72.11 -71.95 41.68
N ARG A 395 -72.63 -72.43 40.55
CA ARG A 395 -71.83 -72.61 39.32
C ARG A 395 -71.27 -71.30 38.77
N GLU A 396 -72.04 -70.21 38.83
CA GLU A 396 -71.57 -68.91 38.33
C GLU A 396 -70.47 -68.33 39.22
N VAL A 397 -70.59 -68.46 40.55
CA VAL A 397 -69.53 -68.04 41.49
C VAL A 397 -68.23 -68.80 41.23
N GLU A 398 -68.31 -70.08 40.92
CA GLU A 398 -67.13 -70.89 40.59
C GLU A 398 -66.50 -70.46 39.26
N GLN A 399 -67.31 -70.22 38.22
CA GLN A 399 -66.84 -69.70 36.94
C GLN A 399 -66.21 -68.29 37.04
N LEU A 400 -66.75 -67.41 37.89
CA LEU A 400 -66.18 -66.08 38.13
C LEU A 400 -64.85 -66.15 38.90
N LYS A 401 -64.73 -67.09 39.85
CA LYS A 401 -63.45 -67.34 40.54
C LYS A 401 -62.39 -67.86 39.58
N ASP A 402 -62.74 -68.79 38.72
CA ASP A 402 -61.82 -69.32 37.70
C ASP A 402 -61.40 -68.25 36.69
N ALA A 403 -62.34 -67.39 36.27
CA ALA A 403 -62.04 -66.25 35.41
C ALA A 403 -61.14 -65.20 36.08
N SER A 404 -61.26 -65.01 37.41
CA SER A 404 -60.39 -64.10 38.18
C SER A 404 -58.97 -64.65 38.40
N GLY A 405 -58.80 -65.97 38.41
CA GLY A 405 -57.50 -66.64 38.56
C GLY A 405 -56.64 -66.65 37.29
N GLY A 406 -57.20 -66.28 36.14
CA GLY A 406 -56.50 -66.22 34.85
C GLY A 406 -55.83 -64.88 34.52
N PHE A 407 -55.92 -63.87 35.39
CA PHE A 407 -55.35 -62.53 35.21
C PHE A 407 -54.28 -62.21 36.27
N ALA A 408 -53.27 -63.07 36.41
CA ALA A 408 -52.07 -62.83 37.24
C ALA A 408 -50.80 -62.86 36.39
#